data_AF-A0A496XIE1-F1
#
_entry.id   AF-A0A496XIE1-F1
#
_cell.length_a   1.000
_cell.length_b   1.000
_cell.length_c   1.000
_cell.angle_alpha   90.00
_cell.angle_beta   90.00
_cell.angle_gamma   90.00
#
_symmetry.space_group_name_H-M   'P 1'
#
loop_
_entity.id
_entity.type
_entity.pdbx_description
1 polymer ?
#
loop_
_entity_poly.entity_id
_entity_poly.type
_entity_poly.pdbx_seq_one_letter_code
_entity_poly.pdbx_strand_id
1 'polypeptide(L)'
;MALAPIYNYPIWAVGLIFIVILTTTLELGFRVGLKKRETWKDANSGGGAVVLSSMFALMGLVLAFTYSIGVNHYDASKKAVIIEANELSTAFLKANLVAEPGRTELKTILLDYARTRVFRLGAYRTNEERKTALMITLDKQAELWMATTHVVDQGDRGPMSSSLVAAINDVIADMEADLGQ
;
A
#
# COMPACT_ATOMS: atom_id res chain seq x y z
N MET A 1 9.69 18.48 2.63
CA MET A 1 10.52 19.33 1.73
C MET A 1 11.69 18.48 1.23
N ALA A 2 11.79 18.26 -0.08
CA ALA A 2 12.87 17.60 -0.82
C ALA A 2 13.12 16.07 -0.64
N LEU A 3 12.12 15.21 -0.89
CA LEU A 3 12.35 13.80 -1.29
C LEU A 3 12.13 13.55 -2.80
N ALA A 4 11.86 14.61 -3.56
CA ALA A 4 11.61 14.55 -5.00
C ALA A 4 12.76 14.08 -5.92
N PRO A 5 14.07 14.20 -5.58
CA PRO A 5 15.11 13.91 -6.58
C PRO A 5 15.37 12.41 -6.77
N ILE A 6 14.92 11.53 -5.87
CA ILE A 6 15.29 10.10 -5.92
C ILE A 6 14.46 9.34 -6.98
N TYR A 7 13.21 9.74 -7.21
CA TYR A 7 12.29 9.00 -8.10
C TYR A 7 12.61 9.14 -9.60
N ASN A 8 13.46 10.10 -9.98
CA ASN A 8 13.86 10.33 -11.36
C ASN A 8 15.18 9.64 -11.75
N TYR A 9 15.80 8.90 -10.82
CA TYR A 9 16.97 8.10 -11.16
C TYR A 9 16.55 6.76 -11.74
N PRO A 10 17.12 6.35 -12.87
CA PRO A 10 16.81 5.06 -13.43
C PRO A 10 17.26 3.96 -12.46
N ILE A 11 16.40 2.96 -12.23
CA ILE A 11 16.62 1.85 -11.30
C ILE A 11 17.98 1.15 -11.57
N TRP A 12 18.39 1.09 -12.83
CA TRP A 12 19.69 0.51 -13.21
C TRP A 12 20.88 1.28 -12.63
N ALA A 13 20.79 2.61 -12.47
CA ALA A 13 21.89 3.42 -11.92
C ALA A 13 22.05 3.15 -10.42
N VAL A 14 20.95 2.99 -9.68
CA VAL A 14 20.99 2.58 -8.27
C VAL A 14 21.60 1.18 -8.13
N GLY A 15 21.22 0.26 -9.02
CA GLY A 15 21.82 -1.08 -9.09
C GLY A 15 23.33 -1.05 -9.32
N LEU A 16 23.81 -0.22 -10.25
CA LEU A 16 25.24 -0.06 -10.52
C LEU A 16 26.01 0.52 -9.32
N ILE A 17 25.47 1.55 -8.66
CA ILE A 17 26.08 2.11 -7.45
C ILE A 17 26.22 1.03 -6.37
N PHE A 18 25.18 0.21 -6.18
CA PHE A 18 25.22 -0.87 -5.20
C PHE A 18 26.29 -1.91 -5.53
N ILE A 19 26.42 -2.30 -6.80
CA ILE A 19 27.47 -3.22 -7.27
C ILE A 19 28.87 -2.64 -7.01
N VAL A 20 29.08 -1.34 -7.28
CA VAL A 20 30.37 -0.67 -7.04
C VAL A 20 30.71 -0.66 -5.55
N ILE A 21 29.75 -0.34 -4.68
CA ILE A 21 29.94 -0.33 -3.21
C ILE A 21 30.29 -1.74 -2.70
N LEU A 22 29.56 -2.76 -3.15
CA LEU A 22 29.85 -4.16 -2.78
C LEU A 22 31.24 -4.58 -3.22
N THR A 23 31.60 -4.30 -4.47
CA THR A 23 32.89 -4.69 -5.05
C THR A 23 34.06 -3.99 -4.34
N THR A 24 33.93 -2.68 -4.08
CA THR A 24 34.96 -1.92 -3.36
C THR A 24 35.12 -2.38 -1.91
N THR A 25 34.02 -2.69 -1.22
CA THR A 25 34.07 -3.21 0.16
C THR A 25 34.72 -4.58 0.23
N LEU A 26 34.42 -5.48 -0.71
CA LEU A 26 35.03 -6.80 -0.80
C LEU A 26 36.54 -6.72 -1.05
N GLU A 27 36.96 -5.90 -2.00
CA GLU A 27 38.37 -5.70 -2.34
C GLU A 27 39.16 -5.09 -1.16
N LEU A 28 38.58 -4.11 -0.47
CA LEU A 28 39.17 -3.53 0.74
C LEU A 28 39.30 -4.56 1.86
N GLY A 29 38.24 -5.36 2.11
CA GLY A 29 38.28 -6.45 3.09
C GLY A 29 39.35 -7.49 2.78
N PHE A 30 39.47 -7.89 1.50
CA PHE A 30 40.46 -8.85 1.03
C PHE A 30 41.89 -8.33 1.17
N ARG A 31 42.15 -7.08 0.73
CA ARG A 31 43.48 -6.44 0.85
C ARG A 31 43.91 -6.27 2.30
N VAL A 32 43.00 -5.86 3.18
CA VAL A 32 43.29 -5.71 4.63
C VAL A 32 43.54 -7.08 5.28
N GLY A 33 42.78 -8.10 4.89
CA GLY A 33 42.98 -9.48 5.36
C GLY A 33 44.33 -10.06 4.96
N LEU A 34 44.74 -9.86 3.70
CA LEU A 34 46.05 -10.28 3.18
C LEU A 34 47.21 -9.58 3.91
N LYS A 35 47.15 -8.26 4.09
CA LYS A 35 48.22 -7.48 4.73
C LYS A 35 48.41 -7.83 6.21
N LYS A 36 47.33 -8.23 6.90
CA LYS A 36 47.42 -8.65 8.30
C LYS A 36 47.92 -10.08 8.47
N ARG A 37 47.88 -10.94 7.44
CA ARG A 37 48.21 -12.38 7.54
C ARG A 37 49.61 -12.69 8.11
N GLU A 38 50.60 -11.82 7.91
CA GLU A 38 51.97 -12.01 8.46
C GLU A 38 52.06 -11.86 9.99
N THR A 39 51.07 -11.22 10.63
CA THR A 39 51.09 -10.98 12.09
C THR A 39 50.38 -12.05 12.93
N TRP A 40 49.67 -13.01 12.32
CA TRP A 40 48.90 -14.02 13.04
C TRP A 40 49.63 -15.36 12.95
N LYS A 41 50.34 -15.72 14.03
CA LYS A 41 51.14 -16.96 14.10
C LYS A 41 50.31 -18.25 14.19
N ASP A 42 49.02 -18.16 14.51
CA ASP A 42 48.10 -19.31 14.57
C ASP A 42 46.86 -19.09 13.71
N ALA A 43 46.55 -20.06 12.83
CA ALA A 43 45.34 -20.03 11.99
C ALA A 43 44.04 -19.95 12.81
N ASN A 44 44.07 -20.44 14.06
CA ASN A 44 42.95 -20.41 14.99
C ASN A 44 42.83 -19.09 15.78
N SER A 45 43.90 -18.30 15.86
CA SER A 45 43.91 -17.02 16.56
C SER A 45 43.21 -15.91 15.74
N GLY A 46 43.00 -16.12 14.43
CA GLY A 46 42.46 -15.19 13.42
C GLY A 46 41.08 -14.57 13.64
N GLY A 47 40.35 -14.95 14.71
CA GLY A 47 39.00 -14.43 14.99
C GLY A 47 37.93 -14.82 13.95
N GLY A 48 38.23 -15.68 12.98
CA GLY A 48 37.32 -16.02 11.87
C GLY A 48 35.97 -16.58 12.33
N ALA A 49 35.96 -17.41 13.38
CA ALA A 49 34.73 -17.94 13.97
C ALA A 49 33.87 -16.83 14.62
N VAL A 50 34.50 -15.85 15.27
CA VAL A 50 33.82 -14.69 15.87
C VAL A 50 33.27 -13.75 14.79
N VAL A 51 34.02 -13.56 13.71
CA VAL A 51 33.55 -12.79 12.54
C VAL A 51 32.35 -13.48 11.90
N LEU A 52 32.45 -14.78 11.65
CA LEU A 52 31.37 -15.55 11.04
C LEU A 52 30.10 -15.56 11.90
N SER A 53 30.22 -15.77 13.22
CA SER A 53 29.07 -15.74 14.13
C SER A 53 28.44 -14.34 14.22
N SER A 54 29.26 -13.29 14.23
CA SER A 54 28.78 -11.90 14.20
C SER A 54 28.06 -11.59 12.88
N MET A 55 28.56 -12.09 11.75
CA MET A 55 27.90 -11.95 10.45
C MET A 55 26.55 -12.68 10.42
N PHE A 56 26.48 -13.91 10.93
CA PHE A 56 25.20 -14.63 11.03
C PHE A 56 24.21 -13.94 11.96
N ALA A 57 24.67 -13.37 13.09
CA ALA A 57 23.82 -12.61 13.99
C ALA A 57 23.26 -11.35 13.32
N LEU A 58 24.10 -10.58 12.63
CA LEU A 58 23.67 -9.40 11.86
C LEU A 58 22.71 -9.79 10.72
N MET A 59 23.00 -10.88 10.01
CA MET A 59 22.12 -11.37 8.94
C MET A 59 20.76 -11.78 9.50
N GLY A 60 20.73 -12.50 10.63
CA GLY A 60 19.49 -12.84 11.33
C GLY A 60 18.70 -11.61 11.74
N LEU A 61 19.37 -10.57 12.25
CA LEU A 61 18.74 -9.30 12.63
C LEU A 61 18.15 -8.57 11.40
N VAL A 62 18.91 -8.46 10.31
CA VAL A 62 18.45 -7.83 9.06
C VAL A 62 17.27 -8.60 8.48
N LEU A 63 17.30 -9.92 8.48
CA LEU A 63 16.17 -10.75 8.04
C LEU A 63 14.94 -10.54 8.92
N ALA A 64 15.10 -10.50 10.25
CA ALA A 64 14.01 -10.24 11.18
C ALA A 64 13.36 -8.86 10.93
N PHE A 65 14.16 -7.82 10.74
CA PHE A 65 13.63 -6.49 10.42
C PHE A 65 13.01 -6.40 9.04
N THR A 66 13.63 -7.01 8.02
CA THR A 66 13.08 -7.05 6.67
C THR A 66 11.72 -7.75 6.66
N TYR A 67 11.62 -8.90 7.34
CA TYR A 67 10.37 -9.63 7.47
C TYR A 67 9.32 -8.82 8.25
N SER A 68 9.70 -8.19 9.37
CA SER A 68 8.79 -7.36 10.15
C SER A 68 8.23 -6.19 9.33
N ILE A 69 9.05 -5.51 8.53
CA ILE A 69 8.60 -4.44 7.64
C ILE A 69 7.67 -4.98 6.55
N GLY A 70 8.03 -6.12 5.93
CA GLY A 70 7.22 -6.75 4.90
C GLY A 70 5.84 -7.19 5.40
N VAL A 71 5.78 -7.80 6.58
CA VAL A 71 4.52 -8.19 7.22
C VAL A 71 3.68 -6.96 7.59
N ASN A 72 4.28 -5.93 8.18
CA ASN A 72 3.56 -4.71 8.54
C ASN A 72 2.92 -4.04 7.31
N HIS A 73 3.64 -3.99 6.18
CA HIS A 73 3.11 -3.43 4.95
C HIS A 73 1.95 -4.28 4.41
N TYR A 74 2.10 -5.61 4.38
CA TYR A 74 1.04 -6.51 3.94
C TYR A 74 -0.21 -6.43 4.84
N ASP A 75 -0.02 -6.40 6.16
CA ASP A 75 -1.12 -6.29 7.11
C ASP A 75 -1.85 -4.95 7.00
N ALA A 76 -1.13 -3.85 6.74
CA ALA A 76 -1.73 -2.55 6.49
C ALA A 76 -2.60 -2.57 5.22
N SER A 77 -2.07 -3.07 4.10
CA SER A 77 -2.84 -3.21 2.85
C SER A 77 -4.06 -4.12 3.03
N LYS A 78 -3.90 -5.24 3.75
CA LYS A 78 -5.01 -6.16 4.04
C LYS A 78 -6.09 -5.50 4.89
N LYS A 79 -5.70 -4.74 5.93
CA LYS A 79 -6.65 -4.05 6.80
C LYS A 79 -7.45 -3.00 6.03
N ALA A 80 -6.82 -2.22 5.15
CA ALA A 80 -7.53 -1.24 4.32
C ALA A 80 -8.63 -1.89 3.49
N VAL A 81 -8.31 -2.97 2.75
CA VAL A 81 -9.31 -3.71 1.95
C VAL A 81 -10.46 -4.27 2.80
N ILE A 82 -10.17 -4.75 4.02
CA ILE A 82 -11.19 -5.27 4.92
C ILE A 82 -12.12 -4.15 5.41
N ILE A 83 -11.57 -2.98 5.73
CA ILE A 83 -12.34 -1.81 6.18
C ILE A 83 -13.28 -1.35 5.05
N GLU A 84 -12.73 -1.12 3.85
CA GLU A 84 -13.51 -0.70 2.69
C GLU A 84 -14.65 -1.70 2.36
N ALA A 85 -14.36 -3.00 2.38
CA ALA A 85 -15.37 -4.03 2.13
C ALA A 85 -16.49 -4.02 3.20
N ASN A 86 -16.16 -3.73 4.45
CA ASN A 86 -17.13 -3.65 5.54
C ASN A 86 -18.01 -2.40 5.43
N GLU A 87 -17.44 -1.26 5.03
CA GLU A 87 -18.16 -0.01 4.77
C GLU A 87 -19.10 -0.16 3.57
N LEU A 88 -18.62 -0.74 2.47
CA LEU A 88 -19.45 -1.03 1.29
C LEU A 88 -20.61 -1.98 1.63
N SER A 89 -20.35 -3.05 2.39
CA SER A 89 -21.39 -3.97 2.85
C SER A 89 -22.44 -3.25 3.73
N THR A 90 -21.98 -2.40 4.64
CA THR A 90 -22.84 -1.61 5.53
C THR A 90 -23.70 -0.63 4.73
N ALA A 91 -23.11 0.11 3.79
CA ALA A 91 -23.82 1.01 2.89
C ALA A 91 -24.85 0.27 2.04
N PHE A 92 -24.50 -0.90 1.50
CA PHE A 92 -25.40 -1.72 0.70
C PHE A 92 -26.59 -2.24 1.50
N LEU A 93 -26.39 -2.59 2.78
CA LEU A 93 -27.47 -2.97 3.68
C LEU A 93 -28.37 -1.77 4.01
N LYS A 94 -27.80 -0.60 4.31
CA LYS A 94 -28.56 0.61 4.62
C LYS A 94 -29.32 1.16 3.41
N ALA A 95 -28.85 0.92 2.19
CA ALA A 95 -29.60 1.24 0.98
C ALA A 95 -30.95 0.50 0.92
N ASN A 96 -31.12 -0.63 1.62
CA ASN A 96 -32.44 -1.31 1.71
C ASN A 96 -33.50 -0.52 2.47
N LEU A 97 -33.10 0.49 3.26
CA LEU A 97 -34.00 1.33 4.03
C LEU A 97 -34.73 2.36 3.14
N VAL A 98 -34.28 2.52 1.91
CA VAL A 98 -34.87 3.40 0.91
C VAL A 98 -36.10 2.74 0.28
N ALA A 99 -37.13 3.52 -0.02
CA ALA A 99 -38.30 3.04 -0.77
C ALA A 99 -37.97 2.83 -2.26
N GLU A 100 -38.74 1.99 -2.95
CA GLU A 100 -38.63 1.91 -4.41
C GLU A 100 -39.15 3.19 -5.08
N PRO A 101 -38.56 3.62 -6.21
CA PRO A 101 -37.49 2.95 -6.98
C PRO A 101 -36.05 3.28 -6.53
N GLY A 102 -35.88 4.27 -5.64
CA GLY A 102 -34.56 4.79 -5.25
C GLY A 102 -33.64 3.74 -4.61
N ARG A 103 -34.20 2.72 -3.96
CA ARG A 103 -33.43 1.58 -3.42
C ARG A 103 -32.65 0.85 -4.51
N THR A 104 -33.31 0.49 -5.60
CA THR A 104 -32.71 -0.29 -6.68
C THR A 104 -31.64 0.53 -7.41
N GLU A 105 -31.94 1.80 -7.67
CA GLU A 105 -31.02 2.74 -8.29
C GLU A 105 -29.74 2.94 -7.45
N LEU A 106 -29.90 3.28 -6.17
CA LEU A 106 -28.77 3.52 -5.28
C LEU A 106 -27.89 2.27 -5.12
N LYS A 107 -28.49 1.08 -5.01
CA LYS A 107 -27.73 -0.18 -4.95
C LYS A 107 -26.96 -0.49 -6.23
N THR A 108 -27.51 -0.11 -7.38
CA THR A 108 -26.86 -0.32 -8.68
C THR A 108 -25.63 0.58 -8.79
N ILE A 109 -25.78 1.87 -8.46
CA ILE A 109 -24.68 2.84 -8.49
C ILE A 109 -23.60 2.48 -7.47
N LEU A 110 -23.99 2.06 -6.26
CA LEU A 110 -23.04 1.61 -5.23
C LEU A 110 -22.23 0.38 -5.70
N LEU A 111 -22.87 -0.56 -6.39
CA LEU A 111 -22.18 -1.73 -6.96
C LEU A 111 -21.22 -1.34 -8.09
N ASP A 112 -21.62 -0.39 -8.94
CA ASP A 112 -20.76 0.11 -10.02
C ASP A 112 -19.56 0.88 -9.48
N TYR A 113 -19.74 1.69 -8.43
CA TYR A 113 -18.62 2.30 -7.69
C TYR A 113 -17.68 1.23 -7.12
N ALA A 114 -18.23 0.24 -6.40
CA ALA A 114 -17.45 -0.85 -5.81
C ALA A 114 -16.63 -1.63 -6.85
N ARG A 115 -17.16 -1.82 -8.06
CA ARG A 115 -16.43 -2.48 -9.17
C ARG A 115 -15.21 -1.71 -9.63
N THR A 116 -15.24 -0.37 -9.58
CA THR A 116 -14.06 0.45 -9.92
C THR A 116 -12.92 0.27 -8.90
N ARG A 117 -13.27 -0.08 -7.66
CA ARG A 117 -12.35 -0.24 -6.52
C ARG A 117 -11.75 -1.65 -6.42
N VAL A 118 -12.24 -2.63 -7.19
CA VAL A 118 -11.66 -3.98 -7.20
C VAL A 118 -10.31 -3.97 -7.94
N PHE A 119 -9.23 -3.82 -7.18
CA PHE A 119 -7.87 -3.92 -7.72
C PHE A 119 -7.52 -5.36 -8.09
N ARG A 120 -7.10 -5.58 -9.34
CA ARG A 120 -6.43 -6.81 -9.76
C ARG A 120 -4.92 -6.58 -9.85
N LEU A 121 -4.14 -7.53 -9.37
CA LEU A 121 -2.68 -7.50 -9.51
C LEU A 121 -2.31 -7.36 -10.99
N GLY A 122 -1.53 -6.33 -11.33
CA GLY A 122 -1.13 -6.02 -12.70
C GLY A 122 -2.17 -5.27 -13.54
N ALA A 123 -3.26 -4.76 -12.96
CA ALA A 123 -4.29 -3.99 -13.66
C ALA A 123 -3.76 -2.71 -14.32
N TYR A 124 -2.72 -2.10 -13.75
CA TYR A 124 -2.14 -0.85 -14.25
C TYR A 124 -0.63 -1.00 -14.42
N ARG A 125 -0.16 -0.91 -15.66
CA ARG A 125 1.25 -1.02 -16.05
C ARG A 125 1.91 0.34 -16.20
N THR A 126 1.11 1.36 -16.49
CA THR A 126 1.57 2.74 -16.70
C THR A 126 0.90 3.71 -15.74
N ASN A 127 1.54 4.86 -15.52
CA ASN A 127 0.95 5.94 -14.72
C ASN A 127 -0.33 6.50 -15.37
N GLU A 128 -0.44 6.50 -16.69
CA GLU A 128 -1.62 7.00 -17.39
C GLU A 128 -2.84 6.09 -17.20
N GLU A 129 -2.64 4.76 -17.20
CA GLU A 129 -3.69 3.81 -16.86
C GLU A 129 -4.19 4.00 -15.42
N ARG A 130 -3.28 4.26 -14.46
CA ARG A 130 -3.65 4.55 -13.06
C ARG A 130 -4.47 5.83 -12.94
N LYS A 131 -4.04 6.91 -13.61
CA LYS A 131 -4.78 8.17 -13.64
C LYS A 131 -6.17 7.99 -14.25
N THR A 132 -6.26 7.21 -15.33
CA THR A 132 -7.54 6.94 -16.00
C THR A 132 -8.50 6.18 -15.09
N ALA A 133 -8.02 5.14 -14.42
CA ALA A 133 -8.81 4.41 -13.44
C ALA A 133 -9.27 5.30 -12.27
N LEU A 134 -8.37 6.16 -11.77
CA LEU A 134 -8.71 7.13 -10.74
C LEU A 134 -9.82 8.08 -11.18
N MET A 135 -9.75 8.61 -12.40
CA MET A 135 -10.83 9.46 -12.94
C MET A 135 -12.16 8.73 -13.00
N ILE A 136 -12.16 7.47 -13.47
CA ILE A 136 -13.38 6.64 -13.53
C ILE A 136 -13.98 6.44 -12.12
N THR A 137 -13.15 6.18 -11.11
CA THR A 137 -13.60 6.04 -9.73
C THR A 137 -14.19 7.35 -9.19
N LEU A 138 -13.54 8.49 -9.43
CA LEU A 138 -14.03 9.81 -9.00
C LEU A 138 -15.37 10.17 -9.65
N ASP A 139 -15.55 9.85 -10.94
CA ASP A 139 -16.82 10.05 -11.63
C ASP A 139 -17.94 9.22 -10.98
N LYS A 140 -17.66 7.95 -10.66
CA LYS A 140 -18.62 7.08 -9.98
C LYS A 140 -18.90 7.47 -8.54
N GLN A 141 -17.93 8.04 -7.85
CA GLN A 141 -18.10 8.61 -6.52
C GLN A 141 -19.07 9.81 -6.56
N ALA A 142 -18.92 10.69 -7.55
CA ALA A 142 -19.82 11.82 -7.73
C ALA A 142 -21.25 11.35 -8.04
N GLU A 143 -21.40 10.35 -8.91
CA GLU A 143 -22.69 9.72 -9.22
C GLU A 143 -23.35 9.13 -7.97
N LEU A 144 -22.58 8.41 -7.13
CA LEU A 144 -23.05 7.83 -5.88
C LEU A 144 -23.53 8.91 -4.89
N TRP A 145 -22.78 10.01 -4.76
CA TRP A 145 -23.18 11.12 -3.90
C TRP A 145 -24.48 11.77 -4.39
N MET A 146 -24.60 12.04 -5.69
CA MET A 146 -25.82 12.60 -6.28
C MET A 146 -27.04 11.71 -6.04
N ALA A 147 -26.92 10.39 -6.30
CA ALA A 147 -27.99 9.43 -6.06
C ALA A 147 -28.40 9.38 -4.58
N THR A 148 -27.43 9.47 -3.66
CA THR A 148 -27.70 9.51 -2.22
C THR A 148 -28.50 10.75 -1.85
N THR A 149 -28.10 11.93 -2.34
CA THR A 149 -28.83 13.18 -2.07
C THR A 149 -30.25 13.17 -2.67
N HIS A 150 -30.42 12.63 -3.88
CA HIS A 150 -31.72 12.50 -4.53
C HIS A 150 -32.70 11.65 -3.71
N VAL A 151 -32.22 10.51 -3.21
CA VAL A 151 -32.99 9.61 -2.35
C VAL A 151 -33.39 10.28 -1.03
N VAL A 152 -32.47 11.02 -0.41
CA VAL A 152 -32.73 11.72 0.86
C VAL A 152 -33.71 12.88 0.69
N ASP A 153 -33.68 13.58 -0.45
CA ASP A 153 -34.59 14.68 -0.74
C ASP A 153 -36.01 14.22 -1.09
N GLN A 154 -36.16 13.01 -1.66
CA GLN A 154 -37.47 12.40 -1.93
C GLN A 154 -38.09 11.71 -0.72
N GLY A 155 -37.25 11.29 0.23
CA GLY A 155 -37.67 10.61 1.45
C GLY A 155 -37.97 11.57 2.61
N ASP A 156 -38.34 10.98 3.74
CA ASP A 156 -38.44 11.73 4.98
C ASP A 156 -37.02 11.98 5.54
N ARG A 157 -36.74 13.21 5.99
CA ARG A 157 -35.42 13.58 6.55
C ARG A 157 -35.28 13.10 8.00
N GLY A 158 -35.44 11.80 8.19
CA GLY A 158 -35.39 11.12 9.49
C GLY A 158 -34.07 10.39 9.78
N PRO A 159 -33.99 9.71 10.94
CA PRO A 159 -32.78 9.00 11.40
C PRO A 159 -32.23 7.94 10.43
N MET A 160 -33.09 7.35 9.61
CA MET A 160 -32.68 6.35 8.60
C MET A 160 -31.89 7.01 7.46
N SER A 161 -32.33 8.18 6.99
CA SER A 161 -31.66 8.96 5.95
C SER A 161 -30.30 9.45 6.42
N SER A 162 -30.18 9.93 7.66
CA SER A 162 -28.88 10.31 8.23
C SER A 162 -27.94 9.11 8.39
N SER A 163 -28.46 7.93 8.76
CA SER A 163 -27.67 6.71 8.87
C SER A 163 -27.14 6.23 7.52
N LEU A 164 -27.93 6.37 6.45
CA LEU A 164 -27.52 6.07 5.08
C LEU A 164 -26.43 7.02 4.60
N VAL A 165 -26.64 8.33 4.76
CA VAL A 165 -25.64 9.36 4.37
C VAL A 165 -24.32 9.12 5.08
N ALA A 166 -24.34 8.81 6.38
CA ALA A 166 -23.14 8.50 7.13
C ALA A 166 -22.38 7.29 6.53
N ALA A 167 -23.08 6.19 6.21
CA ALA A 167 -22.41 5.02 5.63
C ALA A 167 -21.87 5.26 4.22
N ILE A 168 -22.56 6.05 3.40
CA ILE A 168 -22.03 6.45 2.09
C ILE A 168 -20.81 7.35 2.25
N ASN A 169 -20.83 8.26 3.22
CA ASN A 169 -19.69 9.11 3.52
C ASN A 169 -18.47 8.30 3.98
N ASP A 170 -18.65 7.28 4.82
CA ASP A 170 -17.56 6.39 5.25
C ASP A 170 -16.89 5.72 4.03
N VAL A 171 -17.70 5.16 3.12
CA VAL A 171 -17.23 4.54 1.85
C VAL A 171 -16.43 5.52 0.97
N ILE A 172 -16.81 6.80 0.97
CA ILE A 172 -16.15 7.83 0.18
C ILE A 172 -14.86 8.32 0.84
N ALA A 173 -14.85 8.46 2.17
CA ALA A 173 -13.73 9.00 2.93
C ALA A 173 -12.49 8.09 2.88
N ASP A 174 -12.67 6.76 2.83
CA ASP A 174 -11.55 5.81 2.75
C ASP A 174 -10.71 6.00 1.46
N MET A 175 -11.33 6.47 0.37
CA MET A 175 -10.60 6.78 -0.86
C MET A 175 -9.67 7.99 -0.73
N GLU A 176 -10.08 9.03 0.00
CA GLU A 176 -9.21 10.21 0.21
C GLU A 176 -7.97 9.85 1.03
N ALA A 177 -8.08 8.88 1.94
CA ALA A 177 -6.96 8.38 2.72
C ALA A 177 -5.94 7.60 1.86
N ASP A 178 -6.39 6.89 0.82
CA ASP A 178 -5.55 6.14 -0.12
C ASP A 178 -4.79 7.06 -1.09
N LEU A 179 -5.32 8.24 -1.41
CA LEU A 179 -4.67 9.23 -2.28
C LEU A 179 -3.56 10.04 -1.58
N GLY A 180 -3.51 10.01 -0.26
CA GLY A 180 -2.54 10.74 0.56
C GLY A 180 -1.23 9.98 0.84
N GLN A 181 -1.12 8.71 0.44
CA GLN A 181 0.06 7.85 0.64
C GLN A 181 0.87 7.66 -0.65
#